data_AF-A0A8I1LHA5-F1
#
_entry.id   AF-A0A8I1LHA5-F1
#
_cell.length_a   1.000
_cell.length_b   1.000
_cell.length_c   1.000
_cell.angle_alpha   90.00
_cell.angle_beta   90.00
_cell.angle_gamma   90.00
#
_symmetry.space_group_name_H-M   'P 1'
#
loop_
_entity.id
_entity.type
_entity.pdbx_description
1 polymer ?
#
loop_
_entity_poly.entity_id
_entity_poly.type
_entity_poly.pdbx_seq_one_letter_code
_entity_poly.pdbx_strand_id
1 'polypeptide(L)'
;MAADTSNSGFVEKLKQSLLTNDGRHLFLAVGDGTGTLVYTRAILSSQKLTDQLGQALSDEAIRNLTSLKDDLKEGQLQITPVVDNNFAVIANFENRNQQQDINFSSIGWYARVDTTNAGKTVQGEEKLIAITPTTQDHEVLAAGSPDHQSTQVISAQLNMTISNAAHIDMTVNEIGYVTRAELNEWQSKVQGTIDTELKQGTSKLTIMLNGKDATKADSDGTFNLPTYDSATIDQMVAGAGKGAGINTVQGVAPDSTGNVNLSSVFYPKADVDRAINDLKQTITSLQSANSTKDQQIKDLNNQITGLNNQQGVSTRQYNDLLNRVIFLEQNSVIGKRFAASQETEAEAWENQHPNYLAMIEK
;
A
#
# COMPACT_ATOMS: atom_id res chain seq x y z
N MET A 1 -44.76 -2.94 10.33
CA MET A 1 -43.72 -3.07 9.28
C MET A 1 -42.41 -2.66 9.93
N ALA A 2 -41.58 -3.65 10.26
CA ALA A 2 -40.21 -3.41 10.72
C ALA A 2 -39.39 -3.01 9.50
N ALA A 3 -38.75 -1.85 9.55
CA ALA A 3 -37.77 -1.46 8.55
C ALA A 3 -36.50 -2.26 8.80
N ASP A 4 -36.10 -2.97 7.76
CA ASP A 4 -34.88 -3.73 7.62
C ASP A 4 -33.65 -2.84 7.87
N THR A 5 -32.95 -3.05 9.00
CA THR A 5 -31.68 -2.41 9.32
C THR A 5 -30.53 -3.36 9.03
N SER A 6 -30.36 -3.74 7.77
CA SER A 6 -29.17 -4.45 7.28
C SER A 6 -28.30 -3.55 6.39
N ASN A 7 -27.56 -2.60 7.00
CA ASN A 7 -26.22 -2.15 6.57
C ASN A 7 -25.78 -0.92 7.39
N SER A 8 -24.99 -1.10 8.44
CA SER A 8 -24.33 0.05 9.11
C SER A 8 -22.91 -0.31 9.56
N GLY A 9 -22.12 -0.88 8.63
CA GLY A 9 -20.70 -1.18 8.85
C GLY A 9 -19.77 0.03 8.81
N PHE A 10 -20.26 1.23 8.50
CA PHE A 10 -19.47 2.46 8.47
C PHE A 10 -20.13 3.50 9.38
N VAL A 11 -19.54 3.77 10.54
CA VAL A 11 -19.89 4.93 11.35
C VAL A 11 -19.04 6.09 10.87
N GLU A 12 -19.66 7.16 10.40
CA GLU A 12 -18.98 8.39 10.01
C GLU A 12 -18.39 9.04 11.27
N LYS A 13 -17.06 8.96 11.41
CA LYS A 13 -16.29 9.44 12.58
C LYS A 13 -15.58 10.77 12.32
N LEU A 14 -15.61 11.24 11.08
CA LEU A 14 -14.86 12.40 10.60
C LEU A 14 -15.83 13.40 9.98
N LYS A 15 -15.62 14.69 10.26
CA LYS A 15 -16.33 15.79 9.60
C LYS A 15 -15.67 16.11 8.26
N GLN A 16 -16.30 16.99 7.49
CA GLN A 16 -15.71 17.50 6.25
C GLN A 16 -14.36 18.20 6.52
N SER A 17 -13.38 17.93 5.66
CA SER A 17 -12.07 18.56 5.70
C SER A 17 -12.14 20.05 5.34
N LEU A 18 -11.38 20.87 6.06
CA LEU A 18 -11.24 22.30 5.81
C LEU A 18 -9.84 22.60 5.26
N LEU A 19 -9.75 23.31 4.14
CA LEU A 19 -8.48 23.74 3.55
C LEU A 19 -7.88 24.92 4.32
N THR A 20 -6.62 24.81 4.74
CA THR A 20 -5.88 25.93 5.35
C THR A 20 -5.59 27.02 4.32
N ASN A 21 -5.18 28.21 4.77
CA ASN A 21 -4.75 29.28 3.88
C ASN A 21 -3.56 28.84 3.03
N ASP A 22 -2.58 28.19 3.66
CA ASP A 22 -1.44 27.59 2.97
C ASP A 22 -1.88 26.57 1.92
N GLY A 23 -2.82 25.68 2.26
CA GLY A 23 -3.40 24.72 1.31
C GLY A 23 -4.03 25.42 0.11
N ARG A 24 -4.88 26.42 0.32
CA ARG A 24 -5.51 27.16 -0.78
C ARG A 24 -4.49 27.85 -1.67
N HIS A 25 -3.47 28.50 -1.09
CA HIS A 25 -2.39 29.12 -1.87
C HIS A 25 -1.60 28.09 -2.68
N LEU A 26 -1.33 26.93 -2.09
CA LEU A 26 -0.61 25.84 -2.73
C LEU A 26 -1.40 25.28 -3.92
N PHE A 27 -2.70 25.03 -3.75
CA PHE A 27 -3.57 24.55 -4.84
C PHE A 27 -3.73 25.58 -5.97
N LEU A 28 -3.77 26.87 -5.65
CA LEU A 28 -3.78 27.92 -6.68
C LEU A 28 -2.49 27.91 -7.51
N ALA A 29 -1.33 27.81 -6.88
CA ALA A 29 -0.05 27.77 -7.57
C ALA A 29 0.07 26.59 -8.55
N VAL A 30 -0.38 25.40 -8.14
CA VAL A 30 -0.39 24.20 -8.99
C VAL A 30 -1.46 24.30 -10.07
N GLY A 31 -2.62 24.89 -9.77
CA GLY A 31 -3.71 25.12 -10.72
C GLY A 31 -3.32 26.01 -11.90
N ASP A 32 -2.38 26.94 -11.68
CA ASP A 32 -1.77 27.80 -12.69
C ASP A 32 -0.65 27.11 -13.50
N GLY A 33 -0.43 25.80 -13.29
CA GLY A 33 0.58 25.00 -13.99
C GLY A 33 2.00 25.14 -13.43
N THR A 34 2.16 25.70 -12.22
CA THR A 34 3.47 25.86 -11.59
C THR A 34 3.78 24.68 -10.66
N GLY A 35 4.67 23.80 -11.12
CA GLY A 35 5.19 22.68 -10.33
C GLY A 35 4.24 21.48 -10.21
N THR A 36 4.66 20.52 -9.41
CA THR A 36 3.94 19.26 -9.14
C THR A 36 3.53 19.25 -7.68
N LEU A 37 2.24 19.06 -7.43
CA LEU A 37 1.72 18.85 -6.08
C LEU A 37 2.16 17.48 -5.58
N VAL A 38 2.83 17.44 -4.42
CA VAL A 38 3.26 16.19 -3.78
C VAL A 38 2.61 16.07 -2.41
N TYR A 39 1.68 15.13 -2.26
CA TYR A 39 1.16 14.77 -0.94
C TYR A 39 2.23 14.02 -0.15
N THR A 40 2.55 14.52 1.04
CA THR A 40 3.70 14.04 1.80
C THR A 40 3.30 13.07 2.90
N ARG A 41 2.32 13.44 3.72
CA ARG A 41 1.85 12.65 4.86
C ARG A 41 0.48 13.09 5.35
N ALA A 42 -0.17 12.22 6.13
CA ALA A 42 -1.34 12.56 6.94
C ALA A 42 -1.14 12.05 8.37
N ILE A 43 -1.51 12.86 9.37
CA ILE A 43 -1.27 12.55 10.79
C ILE A 43 -2.55 12.61 11.62
N LEU A 44 -2.61 11.80 12.67
CA LEU A 44 -3.54 11.98 13.79
C LEU A 44 -2.96 13.00 14.78
N SER A 45 -3.79 13.92 15.28
CA SER A 45 -3.42 14.89 16.32
C SER A 45 -4.43 14.91 17.47
N SER A 46 -3.95 15.17 18.68
CA SER A 46 -4.81 15.40 19.86
C SER A 46 -5.49 16.77 19.83
N GLN A 47 -5.07 17.67 18.92
CA GLN A 47 -5.56 19.03 18.86
C GLN A 47 -7.07 19.09 18.59
N LYS A 48 -7.80 19.53 19.62
CA LYS A 48 -9.21 19.90 19.51
C LYS A 48 -9.33 21.18 18.71
N LEU A 49 -10.31 21.23 17.81
CA LEU A 49 -10.66 22.45 17.08
C LEU A 49 -11.72 23.23 17.84
N THR A 50 -11.45 23.49 19.12
CA THR A 50 -12.29 24.27 20.02
C THR A 50 -11.50 25.40 20.66
N ASP A 51 -12.16 26.50 20.99
CA ASP A 51 -11.57 27.59 21.75
C ASP A 51 -11.38 27.21 23.23
N GLN A 52 -10.86 28.16 24.03
CA GLN A 52 -10.62 27.97 25.46
C GLN A 52 -11.90 27.74 26.29
N LEU A 53 -13.08 28.01 25.72
CA LEU A 53 -14.39 27.83 26.32
C LEU A 53 -15.06 26.51 25.85
N GLY A 54 -14.37 25.71 25.04
CA GLY A 54 -14.88 24.46 24.49
C GLY A 54 -15.85 24.63 23.32
N GLN A 55 -15.98 25.85 22.77
CA GLN A 55 -16.80 26.09 21.59
C GLN A 55 -16.01 25.76 20.32
N ALA A 56 -16.67 25.25 19.29
CA ALA A 56 -16.01 24.97 18.02
C ALA A 56 -15.34 26.24 17.47
N LEU A 57 -14.08 26.13 17.05
CA LEU A 57 -13.39 27.21 16.36
C LEU A 57 -14.16 27.57 15.09
N SER A 58 -14.17 28.85 14.74
CA SER A 58 -14.69 29.27 13.44
C SER A 58 -13.86 28.67 12.31
N ASP A 59 -14.48 28.43 11.16
CA ASP A 59 -13.78 27.97 9.96
C ASP A 59 -12.57 28.84 9.65
N GLU A 60 -12.68 30.16 9.84
CA GLU A 60 -11.58 31.10 9.62
C GLU A 60 -10.41 30.87 10.59
N ALA A 61 -10.68 30.59 11.87
CA ALA A 61 -9.61 30.27 12.82
C ALA A 61 -8.92 28.95 12.47
N ILE A 62 -9.67 27.94 12.03
CA ILE A 62 -9.11 26.65 11.59
C ILE A 62 -8.26 26.83 10.33
N ARG A 63 -8.73 27.66 9.38
CA ARG A 63 -8.03 27.95 8.12
C ARG A 63 -6.68 28.65 8.32
N ASN A 64 -6.53 29.40 9.42
CA ASN A 64 -5.28 30.09 9.77
C ASN A 64 -4.23 29.20 10.45
N LEU A 65 -4.55 27.93 10.73
CA LEU A 65 -3.58 26.99 11.29
C LEU A 65 -2.53 26.58 10.25
N THR A 66 -1.26 26.67 10.63
CA THR A 66 -0.11 26.27 9.80
C THR A 66 0.54 24.97 10.28
N SER A 67 0.21 24.53 11.50
CA SER A 67 0.70 23.30 12.11
C SER A 67 -0.34 22.76 13.09
N LEU A 68 -0.21 21.47 13.41
CA LEU A 68 -0.94 20.84 14.51
C LEU A 68 -0.03 20.70 15.73
N LYS A 69 -0.65 20.55 16.90
CA LYS A 69 0.03 20.46 18.19
C LYS A 69 1.01 19.29 18.30
N ASP A 70 0.66 18.15 17.69
CA ASP A 70 1.37 16.89 17.82
C ASP A 70 1.11 15.95 16.64
N ASP A 71 2.05 15.03 16.45
CA ASP A 71 2.04 14.00 15.42
C ASP A 71 1.90 12.64 16.12
N LEU A 72 0.67 12.25 16.46
CA LEU A 72 0.42 11.03 17.25
C LEU A 72 0.67 9.76 16.44
N LYS A 73 0.34 9.79 15.15
CA LYS A 73 0.56 8.68 14.22
C LYS A 73 0.40 9.14 12.78
N GLU A 74 1.24 8.59 11.91
CA GLU A 74 1.13 8.81 10.48
C GLU A 74 0.30 7.70 9.78
N GLY A 75 -0.49 8.09 8.80
CA GLY A 75 -1.31 7.20 7.99
C GLY A 75 -0.63 6.83 6.67
N GLN A 76 -0.89 5.61 6.20
CA GLN A 76 -0.46 5.18 4.87
C GLN A 76 -1.32 5.86 3.81
N LEU A 77 -0.68 6.62 2.93
CA LEU A 77 -1.35 7.37 1.86
C LEU A 77 -1.60 6.50 0.62
N GLN A 78 -2.76 6.71 0.00
CA GLN A 78 -3.16 6.14 -1.29
C GLN A 78 -3.88 7.22 -2.11
N ILE A 79 -3.74 7.19 -3.44
CA ILE A 79 -4.49 8.06 -4.36
C ILE A 79 -5.37 7.19 -5.23
N THR A 80 -6.62 7.58 -5.41
CA THR A 80 -7.48 6.96 -6.41
C THR A 80 -7.08 7.43 -7.81
N PRO A 81 -7.28 6.61 -8.86
CA PRO A 81 -7.16 7.07 -10.23
C PRO A 81 -7.98 8.36 -10.46
N VAL A 82 -7.46 9.27 -11.28
CA VAL A 82 -8.17 10.50 -11.64
C VAL A 82 -9.31 10.14 -12.59
N VAL A 83 -10.54 10.49 -12.22
CA VAL A 83 -11.75 10.33 -13.04
C VAL A 83 -12.46 11.68 -13.07
N ASP A 84 -12.73 12.21 -14.27
CA ASP A 84 -13.40 13.50 -14.47
C ASP A 84 -12.77 14.66 -13.65
N ASN A 85 -11.43 14.74 -13.64
CA ASN A 85 -10.63 15.69 -12.85
C ASN A 85 -10.83 15.62 -11.33
N ASN A 86 -11.45 14.55 -10.85
CA ASN A 86 -11.59 14.27 -9.43
C ASN A 86 -10.71 13.09 -9.05
N PHE A 87 -10.10 13.20 -7.88
CA PHE A 87 -9.38 12.11 -7.24
C PHE A 87 -9.53 12.26 -5.73
N ALA A 88 -9.26 11.19 -5.01
CA ALA A 88 -9.25 11.18 -3.56
C ALA A 88 -7.88 10.77 -3.05
N VAL A 89 -7.42 11.47 -2.02
CA VAL A 89 -6.30 11.02 -1.19
C VAL A 89 -6.89 10.30 0.02
N ILE A 90 -6.49 9.06 0.20
CA ILE A 90 -6.93 8.20 1.31
C ILE A 90 -5.75 8.03 2.26
N ALA A 91 -5.97 8.24 3.55
CA ALA A 91 -5.01 7.94 4.61
C ALA A 91 -5.54 6.82 5.50
N ASN A 92 -4.81 5.72 5.59
CA ASN A 92 -5.14 4.57 6.44
C ASN A 92 -4.25 4.54 7.69
N PHE A 93 -4.86 4.68 8.86
CA PHE A 93 -4.20 4.61 10.16
C PHE A 93 -4.44 3.23 10.78
N GLU A 94 -3.48 2.31 10.60
CA GLU A 94 -3.55 0.96 11.15
C GLU A 94 -2.99 0.86 12.57
N ASN A 95 -3.64 0.12 13.46
CA ASN A 95 -3.14 -0.10 14.83
C ASN A 95 -2.06 -1.20 14.93
N ARG A 96 -1.46 -1.62 13.82
CA ARG A 96 -0.33 -2.56 13.84
C ARG A 96 0.80 -2.02 14.74
N ASN A 97 1.32 -2.86 15.63
CA ASN A 97 2.37 -2.50 16.61
C ASN A 97 2.03 -1.32 17.53
N GLN A 98 0.76 -0.96 17.67
CA GLN A 98 0.34 0.14 18.53
C GLN A 98 0.19 -0.37 19.97
N GLN A 99 1.09 0.03 20.89
CA GLN A 99 1.08 -0.50 22.26
C GLN A 99 -0.03 0.08 23.16
N GLN A 100 -0.51 1.29 22.84
CA GLN A 100 -1.49 2.02 23.65
C GLN A 100 -2.53 2.68 22.75
N ASP A 101 -3.75 2.85 23.27
CA ASP A 101 -4.82 3.58 22.60
C ASP A 101 -4.36 5.00 22.23
N ILE A 102 -4.71 5.44 21.02
CA ILE A 102 -4.47 6.81 20.55
C ILE A 102 -5.81 7.55 20.55
N ASN A 103 -5.92 8.56 21.41
CA ASN A 103 -7.01 9.52 21.39
C ASN A 103 -6.65 10.69 20.48
N PHE A 104 -7.40 10.88 19.40
CA PHE A 104 -7.18 11.95 18.44
C PHE A 104 -8.46 12.76 18.22
N SER A 105 -8.31 14.04 17.89
CA SER A 105 -9.44 14.98 17.69
C SER A 105 -9.44 15.61 16.30
N SER A 106 -8.34 15.46 15.55
CA SER A 106 -8.22 15.94 14.19
C SER A 106 -7.19 15.15 13.39
N ILE A 107 -7.28 15.26 12.06
CA ILE A 107 -6.33 14.72 11.10
C ILE A 107 -5.75 15.89 10.30
N GLY A 108 -4.42 16.00 10.29
CA GLY A 108 -3.69 16.97 9.48
C GLY A 108 -3.22 16.34 8.17
N TRP A 109 -3.43 17.03 7.06
CA TRP A 109 -2.97 16.63 5.73
C TRP A 109 -1.85 17.55 5.28
N TYR A 110 -0.74 16.99 4.82
CA TYR A 110 0.46 17.73 4.45
C TYR A 110 0.81 17.51 2.98
N ALA A 111 1.27 18.57 2.33
CA ALA A 111 1.77 18.52 0.97
C ALA A 111 2.81 19.61 0.72
N ARG A 112 3.54 19.47 -0.38
CA ARG A 112 4.46 20.48 -0.92
C ARG A 112 4.30 20.62 -2.43
N VAL A 113 4.93 21.63 -3.01
CA VAL A 113 5.02 21.81 -4.47
C VAL A 113 6.46 21.66 -4.88
N ASP A 114 6.74 20.62 -5.66
CA ASP A 114 8.06 20.40 -6.24
C ASP A 114 8.11 21.10 -7.59
N THR A 115 9.17 21.84 -7.86
CA THR A 115 9.33 22.59 -9.12
C THR A 115 10.50 22.05 -9.91
N THR A 116 10.47 22.19 -11.24
CA THR A 116 11.62 21.83 -12.08
C THR A 116 12.42 23.07 -12.39
N ASN A 117 13.69 23.09 -11.97
CA ASN A 117 14.63 24.16 -12.31
C ASN A 117 15.86 23.55 -13.01
N ALA A 118 16.15 24.00 -14.23
CA ALA A 118 17.28 23.52 -15.04
C ALA A 118 17.37 21.98 -15.15
N GLY A 119 16.22 21.30 -15.27
CA GLY A 119 16.16 19.84 -15.39
C GLY A 119 16.34 19.06 -14.08
N LYS A 120 16.38 19.74 -12.92
CA LYS A 120 16.39 19.12 -11.59
C LYS A 120 15.11 19.46 -10.83
N THR A 121 14.56 18.46 -10.16
CA THR A 121 13.45 18.65 -9.22
C THR A 121 13.96 19.35 -7.96
N VAL A 122 13.39 20.50 -7.65
CA VAL A 122 13.61 21.25 -6.41
C VAL A 122 12.40 21.02 -5.52
N GLN A 123 12.62 20.41 -4.35
CA GLN A 123 11.55 20.12 -3.41
C GLN A 123 11.06 21.41 -2.72
N GLY A 124 9.75 21.56 -2.64
CA GLY A 124 9.13 22.66 -1.92
C GLY A 124 9.13 22.47 -0.40
N GLU A 125 8.73 23.50 0.33
CA GLU A 125 8.44 23.39 1.76
C GLU A 125 7.14 22.59 1.98
N GLU A 126 7.16 21.65 2.94
CA GLU A 126 5.97 20.92 3.38
C GLU A 126 5.07 21.84 4.21
N LYS A 127 3.78 21.84 3.88
CA LYS A 127 2.77 22.66 4.54
C LYS A 127 1.55 21.85 4.95
N LEU A 128 0.93 22.22 6.06
CA LEU A 128 -0.39 21.73 6.44
C LEU A 128 -1.42 22.31 5.46
N ILE A 129 -2.01 21.47 4.62
CA ILE A 129 -2.92 21.89 3.54
C ILE A 129 -4.40 21.74 3.90
N ALA A 130 -4.74 20.81 4.79
CA ALA A 130 -6.11 20.58 5.21
C ALA A 130 -6.17 19.98 6.62
N ILE A 131 -7.28 20.21 7.30
CA ILE A 131 -7.56 19.66 8.62
C ILE A 131 -8.93 18.99 8.58
N THR A 132 -9.01 17.74 9.03
CA THR A 132 -10.26 16.97 9.14
C THR A 132 -10.60 16.77 10.62
N PRO A 133 -11.66 17.41 11.13
CA PRO A 133 -12.07 17.24 12.52
C PRO A 133 -12.73 15.87 12.74
N THR A 134 -12.66 15.35 13.97
CA THR A 134 -13.54 14.24 14.39
C THR A 134 -14.98 14.73 14.57
N THR A 135 -15.95 13.81 14.45
CA THR A 135 -17.37 14.11 14.72
C THR A 135 -17.62 14.35 16.21
N GLN A 136 -16.91 13.62 17.05
CA GLN A 136 -16.92 13.71 18.51
C GLN A 136 -15.73 14.55 19.03
N ASP A 137 -15.73 14.80 20.33
CA ASP A 137 -14.65 15.51 21.05
C ASP A 137 -13.27 14.86 20.88
N HIS A 138 -13.25 13.54 20.74
CA HIS A 138 -12.12 12.71 20.34
C HIS A 138 -12.64 11.37 19.80
N GLU A 139 -11.83 10.72 18.98
CA GLU A 139 -12.00 9.34 18.55
C GLU A 139 -10.79 8.52 19.01
N VAL A 140 -10.97 7.20 19.07
CA VAL A 140 -9.95 6.27 19.58
C VAL A 140 -9.51 5.30 18.48
N LEU A 141 -8.21 5.27 18.22
CA LEU A 141 -7.55 4.13 17.58
C LEU A 141 -7.05 3.21 18.69
N ALA A 142 -7.70 2.06 18.86
CA ALA A 142 -7.36 1.13 19.93
C ALA A 142 -5.97 0.54 19.74
N ALA A 143 -5.32 0.16 20.84
CA ALA A 143 -4.07 -0.59 20.83
C ALA A 143 -4.19 -1.82 19.92
N GLY A 144 -3.08 -2.14 19.26
CA GLY A 144 -2.93 -3.34 18.45
C GLY A 144 -3.09 -4.60 19.31
N SER A 145 -3.50 -5.68 18.66
CA SER A 145 -3.61 -6.97 19.35
C SER A 145 -2.21 -7.44 19.81
N PRO A 146 -2.12 -8.21 20.92
CA PRO A 146 -0.86 -8.75 21.43
C PRO A 146 -0.06 -9.60 20.42
N ASP A 147 -0.69 -10.05 19.34
CA ASP A 147 -0.07 -10.78 18.23
C ASP A 147 0.56 -9.86 17.17
N HIS A 148 0.64 -8.56 17.43
CA HIS A 148 1.22 -7.54 16.55
C HIS A 148 0.50 -7.39 15.19
N GLN A 149 -0.73 -7.91 15.07
CA GLN A 149 -1.56 -7.72 13.88
C GLN A 149 -2.45 -6.48 14.01
N SER A 150 -2.80 -5.88 12.87
CA SER A 150 -3.79 -4.81 12.87
C SER A 150 -5.18 -5.40 13.03
N THR A 151 -5.89 -4.95 14.05
CA THR A 151 -7.30 -5.31 14.33
C THR A 151 -8.26 -4.17 14.03
N GLN A 152 -7.73 -2.95 13.83
CA GLN A 152 -8.50 -1.76 13.53
C GLN A 152 -7.73 -0.85 12.57
N VAL A 153 -8.46 -0.31 11.60
CA VAL A 153 -7.99 0.73 10.69
C VAL A 153 -8.96 1.91 10.76
N ILE A 154 -8.43 3.11 10.83
CA ILE A 154 -9.20 4.35 10.60
C ILE A 154 -8.82 4.85 9.22
N SER A 155 -9.79 4.99 8.33
CA SER A 155 -9.57 5.52 6.98
C SER A 155 -10.18 6.91 6.88
N ALA A 156 -9.37 7.87 6.43
CA ALA A 156 -9.80 9.23 6.13
C ALA A 156 -9.64 9.48 4.62
N GLN A 157 -10.59 10.22 4.04
CA GLN A 157 -10.58 10.53 2.62
C GLN A 157 -10.68 12.03 2.40
N LEU A 158 -9.73 12.58 1.64
CA LEU A 158 -9.74 13.95 1.17
C LEU A 158 -10.07 13.97 -0.33
N ASN A 159 -11.29 14.40 -0.67
CA ASN A 159 -11.73 14.54 -2.05
C ASN A 159 -11.24 15.85 -2.65
N MET A 160 -10.71 15.78 -3.87
CA MET A 160 -10.04 16.89 -4.53
C MET A 160 -10.50 16.99 -5.99
N THR A 161 -10.69 18.23 -6.45
CA THR A 161 -10.92 18.57 -7.86
C THR A 161 -9.74 19.38 -8.36
N ILE A 162 -9.17 19.01 -9.52
CA ILE A 162 -8.04 19.70 -10.13
C ILE A 162 -8.40 20.38 -11.45
N SER A 163 -7.62 21.40 -11.82
CA SER A 163 -7.66 22.00 -13.16
C SER A 163 -6.92 21.10 -14.17
N ASN A 164 -7.24 21.24 -15.47
CA ASN A 164 -6.59 20.47 -16.54
C ASN A 164 -5.06 20.66 -16.63
N ALA A 165 -4.49 21.68 -15.98
CA ALA A 165 -3.06 22.00 -16.00
C ALA A 165 -2.28 21.42 -14.80
N ALA A 166 -2.96 20.95 -13.75
CA ALA A 166 -2.33 20.48 -12.53
C ALA A 166 -1.70 19.08 -12.70
N HIS A 167 -0.44 18.93 -12.27
CA HIS A 167 0.22 17.63 -12.16
C HIS A 167 0.28 17.22 -10.69
N ILE A 168 -0.12 15.96 -10.41
CA ILE A 168 -0.20 15.40 -9.07
C ILE A 168 0.76 14.24 -8.95
N ASP A 169 1.51 14.21 -7.85
CA ASP A 169 2.36 13.10 -7.45
C ASP A 169 2.16 12.81 -5.94
N MET A 170 2.61 11.65 -5.48
CA MET A 170 2.60 11.27 -4.07
C MET A 170 3.97 10.73 -3.70
N THR A 171 4.52 11.23 -2.59
CA THR A 171 5.57 10.46 -1.90
C THR A 171 4.89 9.32 -1.16
N VAL A 172 5.01 8.10 -1.68
CA VAL A 172 4.62 6.89 -0.94
C VAL A 172 5.51 6.86 0.30
N ASN A 173 4.93 7.13 1.47
CA ASN A 173 5.66 6.93 2.71
C ASN A 173 5.66 5.43 3.02
N GLU A 174 6.58 4.71 2.40
CA GLU A 174 6.88 3.33 2.79
C GLU A 174 7.56 3.40 4.16
N ILE A 175 6.76 3.27 5.23
CA ILE A 175 7.28 3.04 6.59
C ILE A 175 8.15 1.77 6.53
N GLY A 176 9.47 1.96 6.43
CA GLY A 176 10.43 0.87 6.33
C GLY A 176 11.66 1.08 5.43
N TYR A 177 11.74 2.16 4.64
CA TYR A 177 12.88 2.36 3.74
C TYR A 177 13.72 3.58 4.10
N VAL A 178 15.02 3.35 4.33
CA VAL A 178 16.07 4.38 4.40
C VAL A 178 16.19 5.02 3.01
N THR A 179 16.07 6.34 2.91
CA THR A 179 16.24 7.00 1.61
C THR A 179 17.68 6.81 1.11
N ARG A 180 17.89 6.81 -0.21
CA ARG A 180 19.25 6.72 -0.79
C ARG A 180 20.20 7.80 -0.27
N ALA A 181 19.68 8.98 0.07
CA ALA A 181 20.45 10.07 0.65
C ALA A 181 20.91 9.74 2.08
N GLU A 182 20.00 9.27 2.93
CA GLU A 182 20.32 8.82 4.30
C GLU A 182 21.25 7.61 4.30
N LEU A 183 21.08 6.68 3.36
CA LEU A 183 21.98 5.53 3.18
C LEU A 183 23.38 6.00 2.77
N ASN A 184 23.50 6.98 1.87
CA ASN A 184 24.78 7.53 1.43
C ASN A 184 25.47 8.33 2.54
N GLU A 185 24.72 9.10 3.33
CA GLU A 185 25.27 9.79 4.51
C GLU A 185 25.79 8.79 5.55
N TRP A 186 25.01 7.74 5.81
CA TRP A 186 25.42 6.67 6.72
C TRP A 186 26.65 5.91 6.20
N GLN A 187 26.69 5.60 4.89
CA GLN A 187 27.85 4.99 4.24
C GLN A 187 29.09 5.87 4.33
N SER A 188 28.97 7.18 4.10
CA SER A 188 30.09 8.13 4.18
C SER A 188 30.61 8.26 5.62
N LYS A 189 29.70 8.29 6.59
CA LYS A 189 30.04 8.36 8.02
C LYS A 189 30.73 7.08 8.51
N VAL A 190 30.19 5.92 8.13
CA VAL A 190 30.79 4.61 8.43
C VAL A 190 32.16 4.46 7.76
N GLN A 191 32.31 4.87 6.50
CA GLN A 191 33.61 4.86 5.81
C GLN A 191 34.63 5.76 6.51
N GLY A 192 34.25 6.98 6.90
CA GLY A 192 35.14 7.89 7.62
C GLY A 192 35.56 7.35 8.99
N THR A 193 34.65 6.69 9.72
CA THR A 193 34.97 6.03 10.99
C THR A 193 35.89 4.83 10.77
N ILE A 194 35.59 3.96 9.79
CA ILE A 194 36.42 2.80 9.44
C ILE A 194 37.82 3.23 9.02
N ASP A 195 37.95 4.26 8.17
CA ASP A 195 39.24 4.76 7.72
C ASP A 195 40.07 5.36 8.87
N THR A 196 39.40 6.01 9.82
CA THR A 196 40.04 6.59 11.02
C THR A 196 40.52 5.48 11.96
N GLU A 197 39.66 4.50 12.25
CA GLU A 197 39.97 3.35 13.12
C GLU A 197 41.03 2.44 12.48
N LEU A 198 40.98 2.21 11.17
CA LEU A 198 42.03 1.49 10.44
C LEU A 198 43.36 2.22 10.54
N LYS A 199 43.42 3.53 10.24
CA LYS A 199 44.67 4.29 10.36
C LYS A 199 45.24 4.27 11.78
N GLN A 200 44.40 4.41 12.81
CA GLN A 200 44.83 4.32 14.20
C GLN A 200 45.28 2.90 14.57
N GLY A 201 44.59 1.86 14.09
CA GLY A 201 44.95 0.46 14.26
C GLY A 201 46.28 0.09 13.60
N THR A 202 46.51 0.54 12.37
CA THR A 202 47.77 0.28 11.63
C THR A 202 48.98 0.84 12.36
N SER A 203 48.84 2.01 13.00
CA SER A 203 49.91 2.61 13.82
C SER A 203 50.22 1.87 15.12
N LYS A 204 49.32 0.97 15.56
CA LYS A 204 49.46 0.16 16.79
C LYS A 204 49.85 -1.29 16.51
N LEU A 205 49.72 -1.75 15.26
CA LEU A 205 50.14 -3.09 14.86
C LEU A 205 51.66 -3.20 14.91
N THR A 206 52.14 -4.25 15.56
CA THR A 206 53.54 -4.65 15.55
C THR A 206 53.62 -6.07 15.04
N ILE A 207 54.62 -6.35 14.20
CA ILE A 207 54.91 -7.70 13.73
C ILE A 207 56.17 -8.16 14.46
N MET A 208 56.05 -9.27 15.18
CA MET A 208 57.16 -9.92 15.87
C MET A 208 57.51 -11.20 15.13
N LEU A 209 58.73 -11.28 14.63
CA LEU A 209 59.29 -12.48 14.02
C LEU A 209 60.05 -13.27 15.09
N ASN A 210 59.98 -14.60 15.05
CA ASN A 210 60.58 -15.45 16.07
C ASN A 210 62.08 -15.14 16.25
N GLY A 211 62.49 -14.81 17.47
CA GLY A 211 63.88 -14.42 17.79
C GLY A 211 64.30 -13.00 17.34
N LYS A 212 63.36 -12.13 16.95
CA LYS A 212 63.62 -10.74 16.56
C LYS A 212 62.70 -9.78 17.31
N ASP A 213 63.14 -8.52 17.42
CA ASP A 213 62.36 -7.45 18.03
C ASP A 213 61.13 -7.09 17.19
N ALA A 214 60.09 -6.60 17.87
CA ALA A 214 58.84 -6.20 17.24
C ALA A 214 59.05 -4.98 16.32
N THR A 215 58.64 -5.11 15.06
CA THR A 215 58.73 -4.05 14.05
C THR A 215 57.41 -3.30 13.95
N LYS A 216 57.47 -1.96 13.98
CA LYS A 216 56.32 -1.07 13.76
C LYS A 216 56.23 -0.66 12.29
N ALA A 217 55.03 -0.37 11.81
CA ALA A 217 54.84 0.23 10.50
C ALA A 217 55.47 1.63 10.43
N ASP A 218 56.00 1.99 9.26
CA ASP A 218 56.42 3.36 8.97
C ASP A 218 55.22 4.28 8.66
N SER A 219 55.50 5.55 8.31
CA SER A 219 54.48 6.56 8.04
C SER A 219 53.56 6.24 6.87
N ASP A 220 53.99 5.33 5.98
CA ASP A 220 53.23 4.91 4.80
C ASP A 220 52.50 3.58 5.04
N GLY A 221 52.56 3.05 6.27
CA GLY A 221 51.90 1.79 6.65
C GLY A 221 52.70 0.54 6.24
N THR A 222 53.97 0.69 5.85
CA THR A 222 54.83 -0.43 5.42
C THR A 222 55.62 -0.97 6.60
N PHE A 223 55.63 -2.31 6.75
CA PHE A 223 56.46 -2.99 7.74
C PHE A 223 57.78 -3.39 7.10
N ASN A 224 58.87 -2.70 7.46
CA ASN A 224 60.22 -3.06 7.04
C ASN A 224 60.75 -4.19 7.91
N LEU A 225 60.28 -5.40 7.63
CA LEU A 225 60.61 -6.58 8.42
C LEU A 225 62.10 -6.93 8.30
N PRO A 226 62.76 -7.33 9.41
CA PRO A 226 64.10 -7.87 9.34
C PRO A 226 64.08 -9.19 8.54
N THR A 227 65.05 -9.38 7.66
CA THR A 227 65.18 -10.63 6.90
C THR A 227 65.84 -11.72 7.74
N TYR A 228 65.42 -12.96 7.49
CA TYR A 228 66.16 -14.14 7.95
C TYR A 228 67.24 -14.46 6.92
N ASP A 229 68.38 -14.97 7.39
CA ASP A 229 69.38 -15.53 6.51
C ASP A 229 68.89 -16.86 5.91
N SER A 230 69.51 -17.28 4.81
CA SER A 230 69.12 -18.49 4.08
C SER A 230 69.19 -19.75 4.95
N ALA A 231 70.15 -19.83 5.87
CA ALA A 231 70.30 -20.96 6.78
C ALA A 231 69.13 -21.08 7.77
N THR A 232 68.62 -19.96 8.27
CA THR A 232 67.44 -19.93 9.17
C THR A 232 66.17 -20.30 8.41
N ILE A 233 66.00 -19.81 7.18
CA ILE A 233 64.86 -20.16 6.32
C ILE A 233 64.86 -21.67 6.02
N ASP A 234 66.01 -22.24 5.69
CA ASP A 234 66.15 -23.67 5.42
C ASP A 234 65.80 -24.53 6.65
N GLN A 235 66.13 -24.08 7.87
CA GLN A 235 65.71 -24.76 9.11
C GLN A 235 64.20 -24.67 9.36
N MET A 236 63.58 -23.53 9.05
CA MET A 236 62.13 -23.34 9.20
C MET A 236 61.33 -24.21 8.22
N VAL A 237 61.82 -24.37 6.98
CA VAL A 237 61.20 -25.22 5.95
C VAL A 237 61.50 -26.71 6.21
N ALA A 238 62.69 -27.05 6.70
CA ALA A 238 63.06 -28.43 7.04
C ALA A 238 62.21 -29.02 8.17
N GLY A 239 61.69 -28.19 9.08
CA GLY A 239 60.79 -28.61 10.15
C GLY A 239 59.35 -28.95 9.71
N ALA A 240 58.95 -28.58 8.49
CA ALA A 240 57.55 -28.65 8.07
C ALA A 240 57.18 -29.91 7.25
N GLY A 241 58.14 -30.76 6.88
CA GLY A 241 57.90 -32.01 6.14
C GLY A 241 57.35 -31.82 4.71
N LYS A 242 57.37 -32.89 3.90
CA LYS A 242 56.84 -32.87 2.52
C LYS A 242 55.32 -32.62 2.55
N GLY A 243 54.87 -31.43 2.15
CA GLY A 243 53.45 -31.04 2.06
C GLY A 243 53.09 -29.64 2.55
N ALA A 244 54.05 -28.86 3.06
CA ALA A 244 53.83 -27.59 3.79
C ALA A 244 53.33 -26.37 2.99
N GLY A 245 52.59 -26.56 1.90
CA GLY A 245 51.99 -25.44 1.13
C GLY A 245 50.54 -25.16 1.47
N ILE A 246 49.72 -26.19 1.68
CA ILE A 246 48.26 -26.07 1.92
C ILE A 246 47.81 -27.19 2.87
N ASN A 247 47.39 -26.86 4.09
CA ASN A 247 46.89 -27.84 5.07
C ASN A 247 45.54 -28.45 4.67
N THR A 248 44.62 -27.65 4.11
CA THR A 248 43.28 -28.07 3.66
C THR A 248 42.74 -27.15 2.56
N VAL A 249 41.91 -27.65 1.65
CA VAL A 249 41.06 -26.82 0.77
C VAL A 249 39.62 -26.93 1.27
N GLN A 250 39.01 -25.81 1.66
CA GLN A 250 37.66 -25.77 2.25
C GLN A 250 37.49 -26.75 3.44
N GLY A 251 38.52 -26.88 4.27
CA GLY A 251 38.52 -27.78 5.43
C GLY A 251 38.77 -29.26 5.13
N VAL A 252 38.97 -29.65 3.87
CA VAL A 252 39.33 -31.04 3.48
C VAL A 252 40.84 -31.17 3.30
N ALA A 253 41.46 -32.11 4.01
CA ALA A 253 42.89 -32.41 3.90
C ALA A 253 43.21 -33.22 2.63
N PRO A 254 44.41 -33.08 2.05
CA PRO A 254 44.88 -33.94 0.97
C PRO A 254 44.99 -35.41 1.41
N ASP A 255 44.70 -36.33 0.49
CA ASP A 255 44.91 -37.77 0.69
C ASP A 255 46.40 -38.15 0.62
N SER A 256 46.70 -39.45 0.78
CA SER A 256 48.07 -39.98 0.74
C SER A 256 48.77 -39.82 -0.62
N THR A 257 48.05 -39.39 -1.67
CA THR A 257 48.60 -39.08 -3.00
C THR A 257 48.71 -37.58 -3.26
N GLY A 258 48.29 -36.74 -2.30
CA GLY A 258 48.30 -35.28 -2.40
C GLY A 258 47.08 -34.68 -3.10
N ASN A 259 46.04 -35.47 -3.39
CA ASN A 259 44.79 -34.99 -3.99
C ASN A 259 43.77 -34.60 -2.91
N VAL A 260 42.96 -33.56 -3.15
CA VAL A 260 41.87 -33.16 -2.24
C VAL A 260 40.52 -33.52 -2.85
N ASN A 261 39.74 -34.36 -2.16
CA ASN A 261 38.38 -34.71 -2.59
C ASN A 261 37.33 -33.77 -1.96
N LEU A 262 36.72 -32.92 -2.76
CA LEU A 262 35.75 -31.92 -2.28
C LEU A 262 34.28 -32.39 -2.37
N SER A 263 34.01 -33.67 -2.61
CA SER A 263 32.62 -34.18 -2.74
C SER A 263 31.78 -34.04 -1.46
N SER A 264 32.41 -33.85 -0.30
CA SER A 264 31.73 -33.56 0.96
C SER A 264 31.36 -32.07 1.13
N VAL A 265 31.93 -31.19 0.30
CA VAL A 265 31.76 -29.73 0.39
C VAL A 265 30.96 -29.19 -0.78
N PHE A 266 31.12 -29.77 -1.97
CA PHE A 266 30.43 -29.36 -3.19
C PHE A 266 29.71 -30.53 -3.85
N TYR A 267 28.52 -30.24 -4.40
CA TYR A 267 27.80 -31.19 -5.24
C TYR A 267 28.51 -31.37 -6.60
N PRO A 268 28.58 -32.60 -7.13
CA PRO A 268 29.04 -32.83 -8.49
C PRO A 268 28.21 -32.05 -9.50
N LYS A 269 28.86 -31.43 -10.50
CA LYS A 269 28.18 -30.67 -11.56
C LYS A 269 27.05 -31.48 -12.23
N ALA A 270 27.29 -32.77 -12.48
CA ALA A 270 26.32 -33.65 -13.13
C ALA A 270 25.02 -33.82 -12.33
N ASP A 271 25.09 -33.80 -10.99
CA ASP A 271 23.90 -33.92 -10.14
C ASP A 271 23.10 -32.61 -10.11
N VAL A 272 23.80 -31.48 -10.05
CA VAL A 272 23.19 -30.15 -10.18
C VAL A 272 22.51 -29.99 -11.54
N ASP A 273 23.18 -30.38 -12.62
CA ASP A 273 22.62 -30.34 -13.98
C ASP A 273 21.35 -31.22 -14.09
N ARG A 274 21.35 -32.41 -13.49
CA ARG A 274 20.17 -33.31 -13.46
C ARG A 274 19.00 -32.66 -12.74
N ALA A 275 19.22 -32.15 -11.53
CA ALA A 275 18.18 -31.47 -10.75
C ALA A 275 17.60 -30.26 -11.49
N ILE A 276 18.45 -29.47 -12.15
CA ILE A 276 18.02 -28.33 -12.98
C ILE A 276 17.16 -28.77 -14.15
N ASN A 277 17.53 -29.87 -14.82
CA ASN A 277 16.76 -30.39 -15.95
C ASN A 277 15.40 -30.94 -15.52
N ASP A 278 15.33 -31.64 -14.39
CA ASP A 278 14.08 -32.14 -13.82
C ASP A 278 13.14 -30.98 -13.42
N LEU A 279 13.71 -29.93 -12.82
CA LEU A 279 12.96 -28.69 -12.52
C LEU A 279 12.44 -28.02 -13.80
N LYS A 280 13.26 -27.93 -14.86
CA LYS A 280 12.82 -27.38 -16.15
C LYS A 280 11.67 -28.17 -16.76
N GLN A 281 11.73 -29.49 -16.75
CA GLN A 281 10.65 -30.35 -17.25
C GLN A 281 9.35 -30.10 -16.46
N THR A 282 9.44 -30.03 -15.13
CA THR A 282 8.30 -29.72 -14.26
C THR A 282 7.68 -28.37 -14.59
N ILE A 283 8.51 -27.34 -14.79
CA ILE A 283 8.05 -25.99 -15.18
C ILE A 283 7.31 -26.05 -16.53
N THR A 284 7.85 -26.74 -17.53
CA THR A 284 7.20 -26.87 -18.85
C THR A 284 5.85 -27.61 -18.76
N SER A 285 5.76 -28.66 -17.94
CA SER A 285 4.49 -29.36 -17.70
C SER A 285 3.46 -28.45 -17.01
N LEU A 286 3.86 -27.67 -16.00
CA LEU A 286 2.99 -26.71 -15.33
C LEU A 286 2.51 -25.59 -16.26
N GLN A 287 3.41 -25.08 -17.11
CA GLN A 287 3.06 -24.08 -18.13
C GLN A 287 1.99 -24.61 -19.09
N SER A 288 2.16 -25.85 -19.57
CA SER A 288 1.19 -26.49 -20.48
C SER A 288 -0.18 -26.70 -19.82
N ALA A 289 -0.17 -27.11 -18.55
CA ALA A 289 -1.40 -27.27 -17.77
C ALA A 289 -2.11 -25.92 -17.54
N ASN A 290 -1.35 -24.85 -17.26
CA ASN A 290 -1.91 -23.50 -17.11
C ASN A 290 -2.52 -22.99 -18.42
N SER A 291 -1.84 -23.15 -19.56
CA SER A 291 -2.40 -22.76 -20.86
C SER A 291 -3.70 -23.51 -21.17
N THR A 292 -3.82 -24.77 -20.76
CA THR A 292 -5.07 -25.54 -20.90
C THR A 292 -6.18 -24.96 -20.00
N LYS A 293 -5.85 -24.60 -18.76
CA LYS A 293 -6.81 -23.95 -17.83
C LYS A 293 -7.25 -22.58 -18.33
N ASP A 294 -6.35 -21.78 -18.89
CA ASP A 294 -6.68 -20.48 -19.48
C ASP A 294 -7.68 -20.62 -20.62
N GLN A 295 -7.51 -21.65 -21.46
CA GLN A 295 -8.47 -21.94 -22.52
C GLN A 295 -9.84 -22.34 -21.96
N GLN A 296 -9.88 -23.18 -20.91
CA GLN A 296 -11.13 -23.53 -20.22
C GLN A 296 -11.83 -22.30 -19.63
N ILE A 297 -11.09 -21.37 -19.02
CA ILE A 297 -11.63 -20.12 -18.48
C ILE A 297 -12.23 -19.26 -19.60
N LYS A 298 -11.55 -19.16 -20.74
CA LYS A 298 -12.04 -18.42 -21.90
C LYS A 298 -13.36 -19.00 -22.42
N ASP A 299 -13.46 -20.33 -22.50
CA ASP A 299 -14.67 -21.01 -22.97
C ASP A 299 -15.83 -20.80 -21.99
N LEU A 300 -15.59 -20.90 -20.68
CA LEU A 300 -16.59 -20.59 -19.64
C LEU A 300 -17.06 -19.14 -19.71
N ASN A 301 -16.16 -18.18 -19.91
CA ASN A 301 -16.52 -16.76 -20.05
C ASN A 301 -17.42 -16.51 -21.27
N ASN A 302 -17.15 -17.19 -22.39
CA ASN A 302 -18.02 -17.12 -23.56
C ASN A 302 -19.42 -17.69 -23.27
N GLN A 303 -19.50 -18.80 -22.52
CA GLN A 303 -20.77 -19.40 -22.11
C GLN A 303 -21.57 -18.46 -21.18
N ILE A 304 -20.92 -17.85 -20.18
CA ILE A 304 -21.56 -16.87 -19.27
C ILE A 304 -22.10 -15.68 -20.06
N THR A 305 -21.32 -15.15 -21.00
CA THR A 305 -21.76 -14.05 -21.86
C THR A 305 -23.00 -14.43 -22.66
N GLY A 306 -23.04 -15.65 -23.20
CA GLY A 306 -24.23 -16.20 -23.88
C GLY A 306 -25.46 -16.26 -22.98
N LEU A 307 -25.31 -16.78 -21.76
CA LEU A 307 -26.41 -16.89 -20.78
C LEU A 307 -26.94 -15.51 -20.35
N ASN A 308 -26.05 -14.54 -20.09
CA ASN A 308 -26.44 -13.18 -19.73
C ASN A 308 -27.27 -12.51 -20.84
N ASN A 309 -26.88 -12.70 -22.10
CA ASN A 309 -27.64 -12.20 -23.24
C ASN A 309 -29.03 -12.84 -23.32
N GLN A 310 -29.14 -14.16 -23.11
CA GLN A 310 -30.42 -14.86 -23.06
C GLN A 310 -31.32 -14.39 -21.91
N GLN A 311 -30.74 -14.15 -20.73
CA GLN A 311 -31.45 -13.58 -19.59
C GLN A 311 -32.00 -12.19 -19.93
N GLY A 312 -31.20 -11.32 -20.54
CA GLY A 312 -31.63 -9.99 -20.96
C GLY A 312 -32.75 -10.00 -22.00
N VAL A 313 -32.80 -11.00 -22.89
CA VAL A 313 -33.95 -11.23 -23.79
C VAL A 313 -35.18 -11.64 -23.00
N SER A 314 -35.04 -12.59 -22.08
CA SER A 314 -36.15 -13.12 -21.28
C SER A 314 -36.77 -12.05 -20.38
N THR A 315 -35.95 -11.20 -19.73
CA THR A 315 -36.43 -10.07 -18.92
C THR A 315 -37.23 -9.06 -19.76
N ARG A 316 -36.80 -8.77 -20.99
CA ARG A 316 -37.55 -7.88 -21.90
C ARG A 316 -38.90 -8.49 -22.30
N GLN A 317 -38.92 -9.78 -22.63
CA GLN A 317 -40.17 -10.50 -22.95
C GLN A 317 -41.13 -10.50 -21.76
N TYR A 318 -40.62 -10.72 -20.55
CA TYR A 318 -41.42 -10.66 -19.33
C TYR A 318 -42.04 -9.27 -19.11
N ASN A 319 -41.24 -8.21 -19.24
CA ASN A 319 -41.73 -6.84 -19.08
C ASN A 319 -42.78 -6.46 -20.14
N ASP A 320 -42.60 -6.89 -21.39
CA ASP A 320 -43.61 -6.69 -22.44
C ASP A 320 -44.93 -7.41 -22.10
N LEU A 321 -44.86 -8.68 -21.69
CA LEU A 321 -46.02 -9.44 -21.26
C LEU A 321 -46.72 -8.82 -20.05
N LEU A 322 -45.96 -8.39 -19.04
CA LEU A 322 -46.48 -7.71 -17.86
C LEU A 322 -47.23 -6.43 -18.24
N ASN A 323 -46.63 -5.60 -19.09
CA ASN A 323 -47.27 -4.37 -19.56
C ASN A 323 -48.54 -4.66 -20.36
N ARG A 324 -48.56 -5.71 -21.18
CA ARG A 324 -49.75 -6.15 -21.90
C ARG A 324 -50.86 -6.63 -20.97
N VAL A 325 -50.53 -7.36 -19.91
CA VAL A 325 -51.49 -7.80 -18.88
C VAL A 325 -52.07 -6.59 -18.15
N ILE A 326 -51.23 -5.66 -17.68
CA ILE A 326 -51.67 -4.43 -17.03
C ILE A 326 -52.62 -3.64 -17.95
N PHE A 327 -52.28 -3.52 -19.23
CA PHE A 327 -53.15 -2.87 -20.21
C PHE A 327 -54.50 -3.58 -20.33
N LEU A 328 -54.51 -4.91 -20.45
CA LEU A 328 -55.75 -5.67 -20.54
C LEU A 328 -56.59 -5.56 -19.28
N GLU A 329 -56.00 -5.61 -18.08
CA GLU A 329 -56.72 -5.43 -16.82
C GLU A 329 -57.38 -4.04 -16.74
N GLN A 330 -56.62 -2.98 -17.08
CA GLN A 330 -57.12 -1.60 -17.06
C GLN A 330 -58.23 -1.34 -18.09
N ASN A 331 -58.21 -2.03 -19.23
CA ASN A 331 -59.15 -1.83 -20.33
C ASN A 331 -60.21 -2.94 -20.44
N SER A 332 -60.19 -3.93 -19.54
CA SER A 332 -61.19 -4.99 -19.53
C SER A 332 -62.54 -4.47 -19.06
N VAL A 333 -63.59 -4.86 -19.78
CA VAL A 333 -64.97 -4.60 -19.41
C VAL A 333 -65.56 -5.89 -18.89
N ILE A 334 -65.94 -5.91 -17.61
CA ILE A 334 -66.58 -7.07 -16.98
C ILE A 334 -68.09 -6.86 -17.01
N GLY A 335 -68.79 -7.80 -17.63
CA GLY A 335 -70.25 -7.81 -17.69
C GLY A 335 -70.85 -8.68 -16.59
N LYS A 336 -71.84 -8.17 -15.85
CA LYS A 336 -72.63 -8.97 -14.90
C LYS A 336 -74.12 -8.91 -15.25
N ARG A 337 -74.77 -10.08 -15.26
CA ARG A 337 -76.22 -10.18 -15.47
C ARG A 337 -76.99 -10.04 -14.17
N PHE A 338 -78.10 -9.33 -14.21
CA PHE A 338 -79.04 -9.12 -13.12
C PHE A 338 -80.45 -9.53 -13.56
N ALA A 339 -81.24 -10.08 -12.65
CA ALA A 339 -82.65 -10.35 -12.93
C ALA A 339 -83.43 -9.03 -13.08
N ALA A 340 -84.54 -9.04 -13.84
CA ALA A 340 -85.39 -7.86 -14.05
C ALA A 340 -85.80 -7.13 -12.76
N SER A 341 -85.98 -7.88 -11.66
CA SER A 341 -86.36 -7.32 -10.35
C SER A 341 -85.23 -6.58 -9.62
N GLN A 342 -84.00 -6.57 -10.15
CA GLN A 342 -82.79 -6.07 -9.50
C GLN A 342 -82.19 -4.84 -10.21
N GLU A 343 -83.00 -4.08 -10.94
CA GLU A 343 -82.56 -2.92 -11.73
C GLU A 343 -81.81 -1.87 -10.89
N THR A 344 -82.30 -1.56 -9.68
CA THR A 344 -81.63 -0.62 -8.77
C THR A 344 -80.28 -1.15 -8.26
N GLU A 345 -80.14 -2.46 -8.09
CA GLU A 345 -78.88 -3.10 -7.69
C GLU A 345 -77.87 -3.14 -8.85
N ALA A 346 -78.37 -3.29 -10.09
CA ALA A 346 -77.60 -3.24 -11.32
C ALA A 346 -76.99 -1.85 -11.55
N GLU A 347 -77.80 -0.79 -11.41
CA GLU A 347 -77.34 0.61 -11.50
C GLU A 347 -76.32 0.96 -10.40
N ALA A 348 -76.56 0.52 -9.16
CA ALA A 348 -75.62 0.76 -8.06
C ALA A 348 -74.27 0.07 -8.30
N TRP A 349 -74.28 -1.15 -8.88
CA TRP A 349 -73.07 -1.90 -9.20
C TRP A 349 -72.28 -1.28 -10.35
N GLU A 350 -72.95 -0.85 -11.43
CA GLU A 350 -72.31 -0.15 -12.56
C GLU A 350 -71.68 1.18 -12.11
N ASN A 351 -72.37 1.95 -11.24
CA ASN A 351 -71.84 3.19 -10.68
C ASN A 351 -70.63 2.99 -9.75
N GLN A 352 -70.52 1.83 -9.08
CA GLN A 352 -69.37 1.47 -8.25
C GLN A 352 -68.18 0.95 -9.06
N HIS A 353 -68.40 0.60 -10.33
CA HIS A 353 -67.40 0.01 -11.21
C HIS A 353 -67.40 0.70 -12.59
N PRO A 354 -66.67 1.84 -12.74
CA PRO A 354 -66.78 2.74 -13.90
C PRO A 354 -66.49 2.13 -15.28
N ASN A 355 -65.86 0.95 -15.32
CA ASN A 355 -65.47 0.26 -16.56
C ASN A 355 -66.25 -1.05 -16.78
N TYR A 356 -67.28 -1.34 -15.98
CA TYR A 356 -68.05 -2.60 -16.03
C TYR A 356 -69.44 -2.35 -16.64
N LEU A 357 -70.09 -3.42 -17.12
CA LEU A 357 -71.40 -3.35 -17.75
C LEU A 357 -72.42 -4.19 -16.99
N ALA A 358 -73.51 -3.55 -16.53
CA ALA A 358 -74.64 -4.28 -15.98
C ALA A 358 -75.62 -4.67 -17.10
N MET A 359 -76.03 -5.94 -17.14
CA MET A 359 -76.98 -6.46 -18.12
C MET A 359 -78.24 -6.95 -17.41
N ILE A 360 -79.39 -6.36 -17.69
CA ILE A 360 -80.66 -6.78 -17.06
C ILE A 360 -81.37 -7.77 -17.98
N GLU A 361 -81.76 -8.93 -17.43
CA GLU A 361 -82.60 -9.89 -18.14
C GLU A 361 -84.00 -9.33 -18.36
N LYS A 362 -84.50 -9.43 -19.59
CA LYS A 362 -85.83 -8.95 -19.98
C LYS A 362 -86.93 -9.95 -19.68
#